data_AF-A0A418EWY9-F1
#
_entry.id   AF-A0A418EWY9-F1
#
_cell.length_a   1.000
_cell.length_b   1.000
_cell.length_c   1.000
_cell.angle_alpha   90.00
_cell.angle_beta   90.00
_cell.angle_gamma   90.00
#
_symmetry.space_group_name_H-M   'P 1'
#
loop_
_entity.id
_entity.type
_entity.pdbx_description
1 polymer ?
#
loop_
_entity_poly.entity_id
_entity_poly.type
_entity_poly.pdbx_seq_one_letter_code
_entity_poly.pdbx_strand_id
1 'polypeptide(L)'
;MGFGPLLTEVEVGIVLALRDHGFTHRAIAEHVGTSTKAIRTVIDQRAAYGSNFKGRKPAKLIGRELRLLIREASKTGLSARSLVTSLDIDAPLRTCQRRLQGSENMEYVKRKPMPMLKKTHKIA
;
A
#
# COMPACT_ATOMS: atom_id res chain seq x y z
N MET A 1 -1.29 11.68 -15.03
CA MET A 1 -1.30 10.45 -15.84
C MET A 1 -2.70 9.85 -15.75
N GLY A 2 -3.36 9.62 -16.89
CA GLY A 2 -4.76 9.17 -16.95
C GLY A 2 -4.93 7.69 -16.61
N PHE A 3 -6.19 7.24 -16.56
CA PHE A 3 -6.66 5.91 -16.14
C PHE A 3 -6.21 4.71 -17.01
N GLY A 4 -5.28 4.89 -17.95
CA GLY A 4 -4.81 3.84 -18.86
C GLY A 4 -3.54 3.14 -18.35
N PRO A 5 -3.30 1.87 -18.75
CA PRO A 5 -2.03 1.21 -18.49
C PRO A 5 -0.86 1.97 -19.13
N LEU A 6 0.32 1.83 -18.54
CA LEU A 6 1.57 2.31 -19.13
C LEU A 6 1.86 1.51 -20.41
N LEU A 7 2.48 2.16 -21.39
CA LEU A 7 3.02 1.44 -22.55
C LEU A 7 4.13 0.52 -22.08
N THR A 8 4.19 -0.67 -22.69
CA THR A 8 5.27 -1.63 -22.51
C THR A 8 6.58 -1.07 -23.06
N GLU A 9 7.71 -1.62 -22.61
CA GLU A 9 9.03 -1.22 -23.09
C GLU A 9 9.17 -1.39 -24.62
N VAL A 10 8.53 -2.41 -25.19
CA VAL A 10 8.51 -2.68 -26.64
C VAL A 10 7.76 -1.58 -27.38
N GLU A 11 6.55 -1.23 -26.91
CA GLU A 11 5.76 -0.16 -27.52
C GLU A 11 6.49 1.19 -27.42
N VAL A 12 7.15 1.46 -26.29
CA VAL A 12 7.99 2.66 -26.12
C VAL A 12 9.13 2.67 -27.14
N GLY A 13 9.81 1.54 -27.36
CA GLY A 13 10.86 1.42 -28.38
C GLY A 13 10.35 1.72 -29.79
N ILE A 14 9.18 1.16 -30.17
CA ILE A 14 8.54 1.41 -31.47
C ILE A 14 8.20 2.90 -31.63
N VAL A 15 7.63 3.52 -30.60
CA VAL A 15 7.29 4.96 -30.60
C VAL A 15 8.52 5.83 -30.82
N LEU A 16 9.62 5.53 -30.14
CA LEU A 16 10.87 6.28 -30.29
C LEU A 16 11.49 6.10 -31.67
N ALA A 17 11.53 4.87 -32.18
CA ALA A 17 12.04 4.58 -33.52
C ALA A 17 11.23 5.32 -34.60
N LEU A 18 9.90 5.22 -34.55
CA LEU A 18 9.02 5.93 -35.50
C LEU A 18 9.16 7.45 -35.38
N ARG A 19 9.38 7.96 -34.17
CA ARG A 19 9.62 9.39 -33.98
C ARG A 19 10.95 9.84 -34.59
N ASP A 20 12.01 9.06 -34.42
CA ASP A 20 13.32 9.32 -35.01
C ASP A 20 13.28 9.26 -36.55
N HIS A 21 12.37 8.46 -37.13
CA HIS A 21 12.07 8.43 -38.56
C HIS A 21 11.11 9.54 -39.06
N GLY A 22 10.76 10.51 -38.20
CA GLY A 22 10.00 11.70 -38.60
C GLY A 22 8.48 11.52 -38.67
N PHE A 23 7.93 10.41 -38.17
CA PHE A 23 6.48 10.23 -38.16
C PHE A 23 5.78 11.23 -37.21
N THR A 24 4.55 11.63 -37.58
CA THR A 24 3.73 12.51 -36.76
C THR A 24 3.16 11.75 -35.55
N HIS A 25 2.89 12.46 -34.46
CA HIS A 25 2.31 11.83 -33.26
C HIS A 25 0.98 11.11 -33.54
N ARG A 26 0.20 11.61 -34.50
CA ARG A 26 -1.07 10.98 -34.91
C ARG A 26 -0.85 9.67 -35.67
N ALA A 27 0.08 9.65 -36.62
CA ALA A 27 0.42 8.43 -37.36
C ALA A 27 0.98 7.35 -36.42
N ILE A 28 1.82 7.73 -35.45
CA ILE A 28 2.34 6.81 -34.43
C ILE A 28 1.20 6.28 -33.54
N ALA A 29 0.28 7.15 -33.13
CA ALA A 29 -0.88 6.77 -32.31
C ALA A 29 -1.78 5.77 -33.05
N GLU A 30 -2.06 5.99 -34.33
CA GLU A 30 -2.82 5.07 -35.19
C GLU A 30 -2.08 3.73 -35.38
N HIS A 31 -0.76 3.76 -35.54
CA HIS A 31 0.06 2.55 -35.71
C HIS A 31 0.14 1.69 -34.44
N VAL A 32 0.34 2.32 -33.28
CA VAL A 32 0.48 1.62 -31.98
C VAL A 32 -0.89 1.36 -31.32
N GLY A 33 -1.96 1.97 -31.82
CA GLY A 33 -3.32 1.82 -31.26
C GLY A 33 -3.48 2.53 -29.91
N THR A 34 -2.76 3.62 -29.68
CA THR A 34 -2.77 4.37 -28.40
C THR A 34 -3.19 5.83 -28.60
N SER A 35 -3.44 6.53 -27.49
CA SER A 35 -3.78 7.96 -27.58
C SER A 35 -2.57 8.82 -27.98
N THR A 36 -2.80 9.87 -28.77
CA THR A 36 -1.78 10.88 -29.11
C THR A 36 -1.15 11.52 -27.87
N LYS A 37 -1.89 11.62 -26.76
CA LYS A 37 -1.38 12.11 -25.47
C LYS A 37 -0.38 11.16 -24.83
N ALA A 38 -0.60 9.84 -24.94
CA ALA A 38 0.34 8.83 -24.44
C ALA A 38 1.66 8.90 -25.23
N ILE A 39 1.58 8.96 -26.57
CA ILE A 39 2.74 9.14 -27.46
C ILE A 39 3.53 10.40 -27.10
N ARG A 40 2.84 11.54 -26.97
CA ARG A 40 3.48 12.79 -26.55
C ARG A 40 4.21 12.65 -25.22
N THR A 41 3.60 11.98 -24.24
CA THR A 41 4.21 11.76 -22.92
C THR A 41 5.49 10.92 -23.01
N VAL A 42 5.52 9.89 -23.86
CA VAL A 42 6.73 9.07 -24.11
C VAL A 42 7.84 9.92 -24.73
N ILE A 43 7.51 10.72 -25.74
CA ILE A 43 8.48 11.56 -26.44
C ILE A 43 9.03 12.66 -25.51
N ASP A 44 8.14 13.35 -24.78
CA ASP A 44 8.53 14.40 -23.82
C ASP A 44 9.37 13.82 -22.67
N GLN A 45 9.17 12.55 -22.31
CA GLN A 45 9.82 11.87 -21.19
C GLN A 45 10.72 10.71 -21.66
N ARG A 46 11.45 10.86 -22.77
CA ARG A 46 12.24 9.78 -23.41
C ARG A 46 13.09 8.94 -22.44
N ALA A 47 13.73 9.58 -21.45
CA ALA A 47 14.57 8.90 -20.46
C ALA A 47 13.84 8.55 -19.14
N ALA A 48 12.70 9.18 -18.86
CA ALA A 48 12.02 9.11 -17.56
C ALA A 48 10.58 8.55 -17.68
N TYR A 49 10.24 7.94 -18.82
CA TYR A 49 8.93 7.33 -18.99
C TYR A 49 8.73 6.20 -17.97
N GLY A 50 7.55 6.16 -17.36
CA GLY A 50 7.23 5.17 -16.32
C GLY A 50 7.81 5.43 -14.92
N SER A 51 8.84 6.28 -14.77
CA SER A 51 9.46 6.55 -13.45
C SER A 51 8.66 7.51 -12.57
N ASN A 52 7.68 8.21 -13.16
CA ASN A 52 6.85 9.20 -12.47
C ASN A 52 5.81 8.60 -11.49
N PHE A 53 5.83 7.29 -11.26
CA PHE A 53 4.96 6.67 -10.27
C PHE A 53 5.37 7.10 -8.86
N LYS A 54 4.57 7.99 -8.26
CA LYS A 54 4.81 8.56 -6.92
C LYS A 54 4.66 7.55 -5.77
N GLY A 55 4.44 6.27 -6.07
CA GLY A 55 4.26 5.24 -5.06
C GLY A 55 3.01 5.42 -4.21
N ARG A 56 2.95 4.67 -3.11
CA ARG A 56 1.93 4.83 -2.07
C ARG A 56 2.39 5.86 -1.05
N LYS A 57 1.45 6.60 -0.46
CA LYS A 57 1.74 7.50 0.66
C LYS A 57 2.36 6.70 1.82
N PRO A 58 3.30 7.29 2.59
CA PRO A 58 3.88 6.63 3.75
C PRO A 58 2.77 6.25 4.74
N ALA A 59 2.92 5.09 5.37
CA ALA A 59 1.99 4.62 6.37
C ALA A 59 2.08 5.49 7.65
N LYS A 60 0.94 5.71 8.31
CA LYS A 60 0.87 6.55 9.52
C LYS A 60 1.72 6.00 10.68
N LEU A 61 1.71 4.67 10.87
CA LEU A 61 2.47 4.00 11.92
C LEU A 61 3.77 3.39 11.35
N ILE A 62 4.92 3.98 11.68
CA ILE A 62 6.26 3.58 11.20
C ILE A 62 7.32 3.72 12.30
N GLY A 63 8.50 3.13 12.09
CA GLY A 63 9.69 3.38 12.91
C GLY A 63 9.53 2.98 14.38
N ARG A 64 9.79 3.94 15.29
CA ARG A 64 9.81 3.70 16.75
C ARG A 64 8.44 3.28 17.29
N GLU A 65 7.37 3.97 16.91
CA GLU A 65 6.02 3.67 17.40
C GLU A 65 5.58 2.25 16.99
N LEU A 66 5.87 1.85 15.75
CA LEU A 66 5.60 0.49 15.28
C LEU A 66 6.35 -0.56 16.12
N ARG A 67 7.63 -0.33 16.39
CA ARG A 67 8.44 -1.24 17.22
C ARG A 67 7.91 -1.32 18.65
N LEU A 68 7.49 -0.21 19.23
CA LEU A 68 6.88 -0.18 20.56
C LEU A 68 5.55 -0.95 20.58
N LEU A 69 4.70 -0.76 19.58
CA LEU A 69 3.43 -1.50 19.46
C LEU A 69 3.66 -3.01 19.40
N ILE A 70 4.59 -3.46 18.54
CA ILE A 70 4.90 -4.90 18.38
C ILE A 70 5.50 -5.46 19.68
N ARG A 71 6.43 -4.74 20.30
CA ARG A 71 7.08 -5.17 21.55
C ARG A 71 6.07 -5.34 22.69
N GLU A 72 5.20 -4.35 22.91
CA GLU A 72 4.21 -4.43 23.99
C GLU A 72 3.13 -5.47 23.72
N ALA A 73 2.75 -5.66 22.45
CA ALA A 73 1.86 -6.75 22.05
C ALA A 73 2.47 -8.12 22.41
N SER A 74 3.75 -8.35 22.07
CA SER A 74 4.47 -9.58 22.40
C SER A 74 4.62 -9.80 23.91
N LYS A 75 4.83 -8.74 24.69
CA LYS A 75 5.03 -8.84 26.14
C LYS A 75 3.73 -9.14 26.89
N THR A 76 2.65 -8.43 26.56
CA THR A 76 1.45 -8.37 27.41
C THR A 76 0.27 -9.18 26.89
N GLY A 77 0.21 -9.52 25.59
CA GLY A 77 -0.94 -10.20 24.99
C GLY A 77 -2.22 -9.36 25.02
N LEU A 78 -2.09 -8.03 25.09
CA LEU A 78 -3.22 -7.10 25.12
C LEU A 78 -3.93 -7.02 23.76
N SER A 79 -5.20 -6.61 23.79
CA SER A 79 -5.95 -6.35 22.57
C SER A 79 -5.39 -5.10 21.85
N ALA A 80 -5.51 -5.05 20.52
CA ALA A 80 -5.06 -3.88 19.75
C ALA A 80 -5.67 -2.56 20.24
N ARG A 81 -6.93 -2.58 20.70
CA ARG A 81 -7.60 -1.38 21.24
C ARG A 81 -6.97 -0.94 22.56
N SER A 82 -6.71 -1.90 23.45
CA SER A 82 -6.03 -1.63 24.72
C SER A 82 -4.62 -1.07 24.50
N LEU A 83 -3.88 -1.61 23.53
CA LEU A 83 -2.54 -1.15 23.18
C LEU A 83 -2.53 0.29 22.65
N VAL A 84 -3.49 0.63 21.77
CA VAL A 84 -3.61 2.00 21.24
C VAL A 84 -3.87 3.00 22.36
N THR A 85 -4.76 2.67 23.30
CA THR A 85 -5.04 3.52 24.45
C THR A 85 -3.85 3.61 25.41
N SER A 86 -3.17 2.50 25.71
CA SER A 86 -2.05 2.50 26.66
C SER A 86 -0.79 3.17 26.13
N LEU A 87 -0.57 3.11 24.81
CA LEU A 87 0.60 3.68 24.14
C LEU A 87 0.34 5.06 23.54
N ASP A 88 -0.88 5.59 23.68
CA ASP A 88 -1.32 6.87 23.11
C ASP A 88 -0.94 7.04 21.63
N ILE A 89 -1.22 6.01 20.83
CA ILE A 89 -0.82 5.98 19.41
C ILE A 89 -1.81 6.82 18.59
N ASP A 90 -1.32 7.85 17.93
CA ASP A 90 -2.09 8.61 16.94
C ASP A 90 -2.23 7.83 15.61
N ALA A 91 -2.89 6.68 15.63
CA ALA A 91 -3.23 5.93 14.44
C ALA A 91 -4.61 5.27 14.54
N PRO A 92 -5.36 5.17 13.43
CA PRO A 92 -6.62 4.45 13.43
C PRO A 92 -6.42 3.01 13.89
N LEU A 93 -7.35 2.50 14.71
CA LEU A 93 -7.31 1.12 15.24
C LEU A 93 -7.05 0.08 14.14
N ARG A 94 -7.70 0.23 12.98
CA ARG A 94 -7.53 -0.67 11.83
C ARG A 94 -6.10 -0.69 11.28
N THR A 95 -5.39 0.44 11.35
CA THR A 95 -3.98 0.52 10.95
C THR A 95 -3.10 -0.26 11.91
N CYS A 96 -3.34 -0.11 13.22
CA CYS A 96 -2.61 -0.86 14.25
C CYS A 96 -2.87 -2.37 14.12
N GLN A 97 -4.12 -2.79 13.91
CA GLN A 97 -4.48 -4.19 13.66
C GLN A 97 -3.76 -4.76 12.42
N ARG A 98 -3.78 -4.05 11.29
CA ARG A 98 -3.08 -4.49 10.07
C ARG A 98 -1.58 -4.63 10.29
N ARG A 99 -0.98 -3.72 11.06
CA ARG A 99 0.45 -3.77 11.41
C ARG A 99 0.78 -4.97 12.32
N LEU A 100 -0.07 -5.26 13.29
CA LEU A 100 0.07 -6.43 14.16
C LEU A 100 -0.13 -7.75 13.39
N GLN A 101 -1.13 -7.81 12.50
CA GLN A 101 -1.37 -8.99 11.67
C GLN A 101 -0.24 -9.25 10.66
N GLY A 102 0.46 -8.21 10.22
CA GLY A 102 1.60 -8.32 9.31
C GLY A 102 2.93 -8.61 10.01
N SER A 103 2.98 -8.78 11.33
CA SER A 103 4.22 -9.13 12.01
C SER A 103 4.42 -10.64 12.04
N GLU A 104 5.64 -11.08 11.77
CA GLU A 104 6.02 -12.50 11.69
C GLU A 104 6.03 -13.19 13.07
N ASN A 105 6.16 -12.42 14.15
CA ASN A 105 6.43 -12.95 15.49
C ASN A 105 5.18 -13.27 16.32
N MET A 106 3.97 -13.06 15.78
CA MET A 106 2.73 -13.31 16.52
C MET A 106 1.57 -13.60 15.59
N GLU A 107 0.62 -14.39 16.08
CA GLU A 107 -0.61 -14.70 15.38
C GLU A 107 -1.82 -14.13 16.10
N TYR A 108 -2.85 -13.77 15.33
CA TYR A 108 -4.11 -13.33 15.93
C TYR A 108 -4.87 -14.54 16.50
N VAL A 109 -5.03 -14.54 17.83
CA VAL A 109 -5.86 -15.52 18.53
C VAL A 109 -7.04 -14.81 19.18
N LYS A 110 -8.25 -15.30 18.91
CA LYS A 110 -9.46 -14.81 19.58
C LYS A 110 -9.42 -15.22 21.05
N ARG A 111 -9.63 -14.25 21.95
CA ARG A 111 -9.73 -14.52 23.38
C ARG A 111 -10.89 -15.48 23.67
N LYS A 112 -10.65 -16.48 24.51
CA LYS A 112 -11.70 -17.37 25.00
C LYS A 112 -12.73 -16.53 25.77
N PRO A 113 -14.04 -16.73 25.54
CA PRO A 113 -15.06 -16.03 26.31
C PRO A 113 -14.92 -16.41 27.78
N MET A 114 -15.10 -15.43 28.66
CA MET A 114 -15.18 -15.72 30.09
C MET A 114 -16.42 -16.60 30.32
N PRO A 115 -16.30 -17.71 31.08
CA PRO A 115 -17.44 -18.56 31.37
C PRO A 115 -18.52 -17.76 32.11
N MET A 116 -19.79 -18.06 31.83
CA MET A 116 -20.92 -17.38 32.45
C MET A 116 -20.89 -17.59 33.97
N LEU A 117 -20.84 -16.50 34.73
CA LEU A 117 -20.81 -16.55 36.19
C LEU A 117 -22.22 -16.83 36.73
N LYS A 118 -22.47 -18.09 37.13
CA LYS A 118 -23.77 -18.51 37.68
C LYS A 118 -23.95 -17.97 39.10
N LYS A 119 -25.21 -17.88 39.56
CA LYS A 119 -25.54 -17.48 40.95
C LYS A 119 -24.83 -18.34 41.98
N THR A 120 -24.69 -19.65 41.70
CA THR A 120 -23.96 -20.61 42.54
C THR A 120 -22.48 -20.28 42.72
N HIS A 121 -21.87 -19.53 41.80
CA HIS A 121 -20.46 -19.14 41.87
C HIS A 121 -20.25 -17.79 42.60
N LYS A 122 -21.34 -17.11 42.99
CA LYS A 122 -21.32 -15.80 43.69
C LYS A 122 -21.51 -15.93 45.20
N ILE A 123 -21.86 -17.11 45.69
CA ILE A 123 -21.98 -17.38 47.12
C ILE A 123 -20.59 -17.81 47.59
N ALA A 124 -19.90 -16.89 48.26
CA ALA A 124 -18.64 -17.12 48.95
C ALA A 124 -18.91 -17.34 50.44
#